data_AF-A0A6V7HUA8-F1
#
_entry.id   AF-A0A6V7HUA8-F1
#
_cell.length_a   1.000
_cell.length_b   1.000
_cell.length_c   1.000
_cell.angle_alpha   90.00
_cell.angle_beta   90.00
_cell.angle_gamma   90.00
#
_symmetry.space_group_name_H-M   'P 1'
#
loop_
_entity.id
_entity.type
_entity.pdbx_description
1 polymer ?
#
loop_
_entity_poly.entity_id
_entity_poly.type
_entity_poly.pdbx_seq_one_letter_code
_entity_poly.pdbx_strand_id
1 'polypeptide(L)'
;SLFDFLMPGFLGTEKQFAAKYSRPILACRDPKADSSEQEAGALAMEALHRQVLPFLLRRNKEDVLEDLPPKITQDYYCDLSPLQRSLYEDFKTRHSATLMPNTQTSSGSATPQRGHVFEALRYLRNVCNHPKLVLNEKHPMYANIATQQINLAEIGHGAKLPALKQLLLESGIGDKTQTSLNDVQQASETLYDYLVFYL
;
A
#
# COMPACT_ATOMS: atom_id res chain seq x y z
N SER A 1 -17.60 5.98 -23.09
CA SER A 1 -16.79 6.73 -22.08
C SER A 1 -17.69 7.77 -21.41
N LEU A 2 -17.40 8.24 -20.19
CA LEU A 2 -18.33 9.02 -19.33
C LEU A 2 -19.14 10.11 -20.06
N PHE A 3 -18.49 10.95 -20.87
CA PHE A 3 -19.16 12.02 -21.63
C PHE A 3 -20.05 11.50 -22.78
N ASP A 4 -19.72 10.36 -23.37
CA ASP A 4 -20.53 9.70 -24.40
C ASP A 4 -21.83 9.11 -23.80
N PHE A 5 -21.82 8.79 -22.50
CA PHE A 5 -23.02 8.41 -21.77
C PHE A 5 -23.85 9.62 -21.31
N LEU A 6 -23.20 10.65 -20.76
CA LEU A 6 -23.88 11.85 -20.25
C LEU A 6 -24.43 12.74 -21.37
N MET A 7 -23.66 12.89 -22.46
CA MET A 7 -23.97 13.74 -23.61
C MET A 7 -23.47 13.06 -24.90
N PRO A 8 -24.23 12.09 -25.44
CA PRO A 8 -23.85 11.37 -26.65
C PRO A 8 -23.50 12.32 -27.81
N GLY A 9 -22.37 12.08 -28.48
CA GLY A 9 -21.91 12.89 -29.62
C GLY A 9 -21.24 14.22 -29.26
N PHE A 10 -21.21 14.65 -27.99
CA PHE A 10 -20.60 15.92 -27.57
C PHE A 10 -19.10 16.03 -27.91
N LEU A 11 -18.36 14.93 -27.78
CA LEU A 11 -16.93 14.84 -28.12
C LEU A 11 -16.69 14.21 -29.50
N GLY A 12 -17.75 14.00 -30.28
CA GLY A 12 -17.71 13.26 -31.53
C GLY A 12 -17.54 11.75 -31.34
N THR A 13 -17.19 11.08 -32.43
CA THR A 13 -16.90 9.63 -32.40
C THR A 13 -15.57 9.34 -31.73
N GLU A 14 -15.37 8.11 -31.24
CA GLU A 14 -14.10 7.67 -30.65
C GLU A 14 -12.90 7.94 -31.56
N LYS A 15 -13.03 7.71 -32.88
CA LYS A 15 -11.96 7.97 -33.86
C LYS A 15 -11.62 9.45 -33.96
N GLN A 16 -12.62 10.33 -33.96
CA GLN A 16 -12.43 11.78 -34.00
C GLN A 16 -11.79 12.28 -32.70
N PHE A 17 -12.27 11.80 -31.56
CA PHE A 17 -11.70 12.11 -30.25
C PHE A 17 -10.23 11.67 -30.16
N ALA A 18 -9.93 10.45 -30.62
CA ALA A 18 -8.58 9.92 -30.59
C ALA A 18 -7.62 10.74 -31.47
N ALA A 19 -8.05 11.13 -32.67
CA ALA A 19 -7.25 11.95 -33.57
C ALA A 19 -7.05 13.38 -33.06
N LYS A 20 -8.11 14.00 -32.52
CA LYS A 20 -8.10 15.42 -32.13
C LYS A 20 -7.46 15.67 -30.75
N TYR A 21 -7.65 14.75 -29.80
CA TYR A 21 -7.21 14.94 -28.41
C TYR A 21 -6.25 13.85 -27.96
N SER A 22 -6.64 12.58 -28.02
CA SER A 22 -5.86 11.50 -27.37
C SER A 22 -4.44 11.35 -27.95
N ARG A 23 -4.28 11.31 -29.27
CA ARG A 23 -2.98 11.10 -29.92
C ARG A 23 -2.03 12.28 -29.70
N PRO A 24 -2.41 13.55 -29.95
CA PRO A 24 -1.54 14.69 -29.66
C PRO A 24 -1.12 14.79 -28.19
N ILE A 25 -2.04 14.52 -27.25
CA ILE A 25 -1.77 14.57 -25.81
C ILE A 25 -0.81 13.44 -25.38
N LEU A 26 -0.87 12.27 -26.03
CA LEU A 26 0.08 11.20 -25.75
C LEU A 26 1.45 11.49 -26.38
N ALA A 27 1.48 12.02 -27.60
CA ALA A 27 2.72 12.37 -28.29
C ALA A 27 3.52 13.42 -27.51
N CYS A 28 2.89 14.47 -26.98
CA CYS A 28 3.60 15.50 -26.20
C CYS A 28 4.19 15.01 -24.87
N ARG A 29 3.77 13.84 -24.37
CA ARG A 29 4.28 13.23 -23.13
C ARG A 29 5.47 12.30 -23.38
N ASP A 30 5.81 12.02 -24.63
CA ASP A 30 7.00 11.23 -24.95
C ASP A 30 8.26 12.06 -24.64
N PRO A 31 9.25 11.51 -23.91
CA PRO A 31 10.52 12.19 -23.66
C PRO A 31 11.27 12.63 -24.93
N LYS A 32 10.95 12.03 -26.09
CA LYS A 32 11.56 12.34 -27.39
C LYS A 32 10.69 13.24 -28.27
N ALA A 33 9.61 13.83 -27.74
CA ALA A 33 8.69 14.65 -28.51
C ALA A 33 9.35 15.93 -29.03
N ASP A 34 9.13 16.23 -30.31
CA ASP A 34 9.58 17.48 -30.94
C ASP A 34 8.78 18.69 -30.42
N SER A 35 9.32 19.90 -30.55
CA SER A 35 8.66 21.13 -30.10
C SER A 35 7.26 21.33 -30.70
N SER A 36 7.07 20.90 -31.95
CA SER A 36 5.78 20.93 -32.65
C SER A 36 4.75 19.99 -32.01
N GLU A 37 5.18 18.78 -31.61
CA GLU A 37 4.30 17.80 -30.95
C GLU A 37 3.92 18.25 -29.55
N GLN A 38 4.84 18.91 -28.84
CA GLN A 38 4.58 19.50 -27.53
C GLN A 38 3.51 20.59 -27.60
N GLU A 39 3.64 21.52 -28.55
CA GLU A 39 2.65 22.59 -28.77
C GLU A 39 1.28 22.02 -29.16
N ALA A 40 1.25 21.08 -30.11
CA ALA A 40 0.00 20.43 -30.55
C ALA A 40 -0.71 19.71 -29.39
N GLY A 41 0.04 19.03 -28.52
CA GLY A 41 -0.52 18.36 -27.35
C GLY A 41 -1.03 19.33 -26.28
N ALA A 42 -0.34 20.45 -26.06
CA ALA A 42 -0.79 21.50 -25.14
C ALA A 42 -2.09 22.15 -25.60
N LEU A 43 -2.19 22.51 -26.89
CA LEU A 43 -3.40 23.08 -27.49
C LEU A 43 -4.57 22.09 -27.45
N ALA A 44 -4.32 20.81 -27.76
CA ALA A 44 -5.34 19.77 -27.68
C ALA A 44 -5.84 19.57 -26.24
N MET A 45 -4.95 19.59 -25.25
CA MET A 45 -5.30 19.49 -23.83
C MET A 45 -6.16 20.69 -23.39
N GLU A 46 -5.73 21.90 -23.72
CA GLU A 46 -6.46 23.12 -23.35
C GLU A 46 -7.86 23.15 -24.00
N ALA A 47 -7.94 22.80 -25.29
CA ALA A 47 -9.21 22.74 -26.01
C ALA A 47 -10.17 21.71 -25.40
N LEU A 48 -9.68 20.52 -25.05
CA LEU A 48 -10.48 19.50 -24.39
C LEU A 48 -10.95 19.98 -23.00
N HIS A 49 -10.02 20.53 -22.20
CA HIS A 49 -10.32 21.03 -20.87
C HIS A 49 -11.41 22.11 -20.90
N ARG A 50 -11.27 23.11 -21.78
CA ARG A 50 -12.25 24.19 -21.96
C ARG A 50 -13.63 23.66 -22.38
N GLN A 51 -13.66 22.60 -23.18
CA GLN A 51 -14.91 21.98 -23.63
C GLN A 51 -15.62 21.21 -22.50
N VAL A 52 -14.89 20.53 -21.61
CA VAL A 52 -15.50 19.71 -20.53
C VAL A 52 -15.75 20.47 -19.23
N LEU A 53 -15.01 21.56 -18.99
CA LEU A 53 -15.04 22.30 -17.71
C LEU A 53 -16.44 22.79 -17.29
N PRO A 54 -17.32 23.29 -18.18
CA PRO A 54 -18.66 23.74 -17.79
C PRO A 54 -19.54 22.64 -17.18
N PHE A 55 -19.20 21.37 -17.41
CA PHE A 55 -19.94 20.20 -16.92
C PHE A 55 -19.30 19.57 -15.68
N LEU A 56 -18.17 20.11 -15.21
CA LEU A 56 -17.44 19.62 -14.05
C LEU A 56 -17.61 20.60 -12.89
N LEU A 57 -18.49 20.27 -11.95
CA LEU A 57 -18.58 21.00 -10.70
C LEU A 57 -17.54 20.44 -9.71
N ARG A 58 -16.46 21.18 -9.48
CA ARG A 58 -15.42 20.86 -8.49
C ARG A 58 -15.36 21.96 -7.44
N ARG A 59 -15.65 21.62 -6.18
CA ARG A 59 -15.50 22.49 -5.01
C ARG A 59 -14.48 21.86 -4.07
N ASN A 60 -13.43 22.59 -3.68
CA ASN A 60 -12.50 22.08 -2.68
C ASN A 60 -13.05 22.37 -1.29
N LYS A 61 -12.74 21.52 -0.31
CA LYS A 61 -13.19 21.68 1.07
C LYS A 61 -12.63 22.98 1.71
N GLU A 62 -11.49 23.43 1.20
CA GLU A 62 -10.80 24.69 1.54
C GLU A 62 -11.60 25.92 1.11
N ASP A 63 -12.36 25.85 -0.01
CA ASP A 63 -13.17 26.96 -0.54
C ASP A 63 -14.51 27.15 0.23
N VAL A 64 -14.71 26.41 1.33
CA VAL A 64 -16.00 26.30 2.05
C VAL A 64 -15.88 26.47 3.55
N LEU A 65 -14.74 26.09 4.11
CA LEU A 65 -14.54 26.00 5.56
C LEU A 65 -13.47 27.01 5.97
N GLU A 66 -13.88 28.24 6.29
CA GLU A 66 -12.99 29.24 6.90
C GLU A 66 -12.72 28.96 8.38
N ASP A 67 -13.57 28.15 9.03
CA ASP A 67 -13.54 27.91 10.48
C ASP A 67 -12.71 26.67 10.92
N LEU A 68 -12.15 25.90 9.98
CA LEU A 68 -11.40 24.68 10.33
C LEU A 68 -9.89 24.90 10.15
N PRO A 69 -9.05 24.58 11.17
CA PRO A 69 -7.61 24.66 11.01
C PRO A 69 -7.11 23.78 9.85
N PRO A 70 -5.96 24.11 9.24
CA PRO A 70 -5.43 23.37 8.11
C PRO A 70 -5.18 21.91 8.49
N LYS A 71 -5.49 20.99 7.57
CA LYS A 71 -5.25 19.56 7.78
C LYS A 71 -3.74 19.31 7.87
N ILE A 72 -3.27 18.84 9.02
CA ILE A 72 -1.89 18.36 9.21
C ILE A 72 -1.84 16.88 8.81
N THR A 73 -0.95 16.53 7.89
CA THR A 73 -0.66 15.13 7.52
C THR A 73 0.76 14.82 7.99
N GLN A 74 0.91 13.73 8.74
CA GLN A 74 2.18 13.30 9.30
C GLN A 74 2.41 11.84 8.97
N ASP A 75 3.60 11.55 8.44
CA ASP A 75 4.04 10.18 8.20
C ASP A 75 4.64 9.60 9.49
N TYR A 76 4.17 8.42 9.89
CA TYR A 76 4.68 7.70 11.05
C TYR A 76 5.39 6.42 10.59
N TYR A 77 6.72 6.40 10.73
CA TYR A 77 7.55 5.27 10.32
C TYR A 77 7.54 4.16 11.39
N CYS A 78 7.42 2.92 10.95
CA CYS A 78 7.40 1.74 11.81
C CYS A 78 8.42 0.72 11.32
N ASP A 79 9.25 0.21 12.22
CA ASP A 79 10.20 -0.84 11.91
C ASP A 79 9.54 -2.22 11.90
N LEU A 80 9.99 -3.09 10.98
CA LEU A 80 9.53 -4.47 10.92
C LEU A 80 9.97 -5.25 12.16
N SER A 81 9.05 -6.01 12.74
CA SER A 81 9.36 -6.93 13.84
C SER A 81 10.32 -8.05 13.38
N PRO A 82 11.02 -8.72 14.30
CA PRO A 82 11.91 -9.83 13.94
C PRO A 82 11.20 -10.93 13.15
N LEU A 83 9.95 -11.25 13.52
CA LEU A 83 9.14 -12.25 12.82
C LEU A 83 8.75 -11.79 11.42
N GLN A 84 8.36 -10.52 11.25
CA GLN A 84 8.06 -9.95 9.92
C GLN A 84 9.29 -9.95 9.01
N ARG A 85 10.46 -9.62 9.56
CA ARG A 85 11.73 -9.65 8.81
C ARG A 85 12.07 -11.08 8.35
N SER A 86 11.90 -12.07 9.23
CA SER A 86 12.13 -13.48 8.86
C SER A 86 11.20 -13.93 7.73
N LEU A 87 9.91 -13.56 7.77
CA LEU A 87 8.96 -13.90 6.70
C LEU A 87 9.30 -13.18 5.39
N TYR A 88 9.80 -11.95 5.47
CA TYR A 88 10.21 -11.19 4.30
C TYR A 88 11.40 -11.84 3.59
N GLU A 89 12.44 -12.22 4.34
CA GLU A 89 13.63 -12.87 3.77
C GLU A 89 13.32 -14.25 3.21
N ASP A 90 12.47 -15.03 3.89
CA ASP A 90 11.98 -16.32 3.40
C ASP A 90 11.20 -16.17 2.09
N PHE A 91 10.27 -15.20 2.04
CA PHE A 91 9.51 -14.88 0.84
C PHE A 91 10.41 -14.47 -0.32
N LYS A 92 11.36 -13.55 -0.06
CA LYS A 92 12.33 -13.06 -1.04
C LYS A 92 13.17 -14.20 -1.60
N THR A 93 13.67 -15.09 -0.75
CA THR A 93 14.48 -16.24 -1.16
C THR A 93 13.68 -17.15 -2.10
N ARG A 94 12.45 -17.51 -1.73
CA ARG A 94 11.61 -18.41 -2.55
C ARG A 94 11.12 -17.81 -3.85
N HIS A 95 10.83 -16.51 -3.88
CA HIS A 95 10.23 -15.85 -5.05
C HIS A 95 11.23 -15.07 -5.90
N SER A 96 12.50 -14.98 -5.48
CA SER A 96 13.57 -14.31 -6.23
C SER A 96 13.67 -14.77 -7.68
N ALA A 97 13.61 -16.08 -7.94
CA ALA A 97 13.68 -16.64 -9.28
C ALA A 97 12.43 -16.40 -10.14
N THR A 98 11.25 -16.28 -9.51
CA THR A 98 9.96 -16.11 -10.22
C THR A 98 9.62 -14.64 -10.47
N LEU A 99 10.08 -13.74 -9.60
CA LEU A 99 9.84 -12.30 -9.70
C LEU A 99 10.90 -11.56 -10.52
N MET A 100 12.06 -12.19 -10.78
CA MET A 100 12.97 -11.67 -11.80
C MET A 100 12.30 -11.82 -13.17
N PRO A 101 12.04 -10.72 -13.90
CA PRO A 101 11.61 -10.85 -15.27
C PRO A 101 12.74 -11.58 -16.01
N ASN A 102 12.46 -12.73 -16.59
CA ASN A 102 13.32 -13.27 -17.64
C ASN A 102 13.40 -12.18 -18.71
N THR A 103 14.45 -11.36 -18.67
CA THR A 103 14.89 -10.48 -19.74
C THR A 103 15.51 -11.30 -20.88
N GLN A 104 14.97 -12.49 -21.12
CA GLN A 104 15.29 -13.31 -22.27
C GLN A 104 14.02 -13.40 -23.10
N THR A 105 14.04 -12.55 -24.13
CA THR A 105 13.45 -12.76 -25.43
C THR A 105 13.20 -14.23 -25.74
N SER A 106 11.99 -14.72 -25.52
CA SER A 106 11.49 -15.90 -26.22
C SER A 106 10.12 -15.57 -26.78
N SER A 107 10.15 -15.23 -28.07
CA SER A 107 9.01 -15.24 -28.97
C SER A 107 8.27 -16.57 -28.83
N GLY A 108 7.09 -16.55 -28.20
CA GLY A 108 6.20 -17.70 -28.19
C GLY A 108 5.22 -17.69 -27.03
N SER A 109 4.00 -17.22 -27.29
CA SER A 109 2.75 -17.70 -26.67
C SER A 109 2.84 -18.19 -25.21
N ALA A 110 3.17 -17.31 -24.27
CA ALA A 110 2.94 -17.57 -22.85
C ALA A 110 2.16 -16.38 -22.27
N THR A 111 0.96 -16.67 -21.79
CA THR A 111 0.14 -15.73 -21.02
C THR A 111 1.01 -15.06 -19.94
N PRO A 112 0.96 -13.73 -19.80
CA PRO A 112 1.84 -13.06 -18.85
C PRO A 112 1.49 -13.56 -17.45
N GLN A 113 2.51 -13.98 -16.69
CA GLN A 113 2.47 -14.48 -15.31
C GLN A 113 2.01 -13.41 -14.29
N ARG A 114 0.97 -12.63 -14.61
CA ARG A 114 0.48 -11.49 -13.82
C ARG A 114 -0.15 -11.91 -12.50
N GLY A 115 -0.67 -13.15 -12.41
CA GLY A 115 -1.27 -13.68 -11.18
C GLY A 115 -0.26 -13.75 -10.02
N HIS A 116 0.96 -14.21 -10.30
CA HIS A 116 1.98 -14.43 -9.27
C HIS A 116 2.49 -13.12 -8.64
N VAL A 117 2.53 -12.00 -9.39
CA VAL A 117 3.01 -10.71 -8.87
C VAL A 117 1.99 -10.07 -7.92
N PHE A 118 0.69 -10.09 -8.25
CA PHE A 118 -0.32 -9.53 -7.36
C PHE A 118 -0.49 -10.33 -6.07
N GLU A 119 -0.35 -11.66 -6.16
CA GLU A 119 -0.35 -12.52 -4.97
C GLU A 119 0.87 -12.25 -4.07
N ALA A 120 2.05 -12.09 -4.67
CA ALA A 120 3.25 -11.66 -3.95
C ALA A 120 3.07 -10.31 -3.23
N LEU A 121 2.54 -9.30 -3.91
CA LEU A 121 2.28 -7.99 -3.31
C LEU A 121 1.25 -8.07 -2.18
N ARG A 122 0.21 -8.89 -2.35
CA ARG A 122 -0.81 -9.12 -1.31
C ARG A 122 -0.19 -9.80 -0.09
N TYR A 123 0.65 -10.80 -0.29
CA TYR A 123 1.39 -11.47 0.78
C TYR A 123 2.25 -10.47 1.57
N LEU A 124 3.08 -9.70 0.89
CA LEU A 124 3.97 -8.70 1.52
C LEU A 124 3.18 -7.64 2.28
N ARG A 125 2.08 -7.14 1.69
CA ARG A 125 1.16 -6.20 2.37
C ARG A 125 0.61 -6.79 3.67
N ASN A 126 0.23 -8.06 3.65
CA ASN A 126 -0.30 -8.74 4.83
C ASN A 126 0.78 -8.95 5.90
N VAL A 127 2.01 -9.35 5.52
CA VAL A 127 3.14 -9.46 6.46
C VAL A 127 3.38 -8.12 7.17
N CYS A 128 3.44 -7.01 6.43
CA CYS A 128 3.66 -5.67 7.00
C CYS A 128 2.54 -5.22 7.95
N ASN A 129 1.31 -5.71 7.77
CA ASN A 129 0.20 -5.42 8.68
C ASN A 129 0.28 -6.30 9.94
N HIS A 130 0.35 -7.62 9.78
CA HIS A 130 0.53 -8.56 10.89
C HIS A 130 0.94 -9.97 10.39
N PRO A 131 1.92 -10.65 11.00
CA PRO A 131 2.32 -12.03 10.62
C PRO A 131 1.18 -13.05 10.59
N LYS A 132 0.22 -12.94 11.52
CA LYS A 132 -0.97 -13.80 11.61
C LYS A 132 -1.81 -13.85 10.32
N LEU A 133 -1.80 -12.79 9.51
CA LEU A 133 -2.58 -12.75 8.26
C LEU A 133 -2.04 -13.69 7.18
N VAL A 134 -0.85 -14.23 7.41
CA VAL A 134 -0.09 -15.01 6.43
C VAL A 134 0.25 -16.40 6.97
N LEU A 135 0.51 -16.47 8.27
CA LEU A 135 0.81 -17.71 8.99
C LEU A 135 -0.45 -18.53 9.24
N ASN A 136 -0.88 -19.25 8.21
CA ASN A 136 -1.88 -20.30 8.28
C ASN A 136 -1.20 -21.68 8.30
N GLU A 137 -1.93 -22.74 8.64
CA GLU A 137 -1.42 -24.13 8.67
C GLU A 137 -0.77 -24.59 7.36
N LYS A 138 -1.19 -24.02 6.23
CA LYS A 138 -0.64 -24.29 4.90
C LYS A 138 0.67 -23.56 4.60
N HIS A 139 1.09 -22.64 5.47
CA HIS A 139 2.28 -21.84 5.25
C HIS A 139 3.53 -22.67 5.59
N PRO A 140 4.55 -22.70 4.73
CA PRO A 140 5.76 -23.52 4.93
C PRO A 140 6.55 -23.17 6.20
N MET A 141 6.49 -21.92 6.68
CA MET A 141 7.10 -21.54 7.97
C MET A 141 6.20 -21.77 9.20
N TYR A 142 4.95 -22.21 9.03
CA TYR A 142 4.02 -22.38 10.16
C TYR A 142 4.55 -23.40 11.17
N ALA A 143 5.08 -24.52 10.71
CA ALA A 143 5.65 -25.56 11.57
C ALA A 143 6.82 -25.04 12.44
N ASN A 144 7.70 -24.22 11.86
CA ASN A 144 8.87 -23.66 12.57
C ASN A 144 8.49 -22.62 13.63
N ILE A 145 7.34 -21.98 13.49
CA ILE A 145 6.85 -20.95 14.41
C ILE A 145 5.96 -21.58 15.49
N ALA A 146 5.21 -22.63 15.13
CA ALA A 146 4.41 -23.42 16.07
C ALA A 146 5.29 -24.13 17.11
N THR A 147 6.49 -24.59 16.73
CA THR A 147 7.47 -25.17 17.68
C THR A 147 8.03 -24.15 18.67
N GLN A 148 8.01 -22.86 18.34
CA GLN A 148 8.48 -21.78 19.21
C GLN A 148 7.40 -21.27 20.19
N GLN A 149 6.19 -21.86 20.18
CA GLN A 149 5.05 -21.46 21.02
C GLN A 149 4.76 -19.94 20.99
N ILE A 150 5.02 -19.28 19.87
CA ILE A 150 4.81 -17.84 19.74
C ILE A 150 3.31 -17.54 19.70
N ASN A 151 2.84 -16.64 20.57
CA ASN A 151 1.46 -16.18 20.52
C ASN A 151 1.25 -15.23 19.33
N LEU A 152 0.84 -15.79 18.19
CA LEU A 152 0.56 -15.05 16.96
C LEU A 152 -0.54 -13.99 17.07
N ALA A 153 -1.29 -13.92 18.18
CA ALA A 153 -2.26 -12.86 18.43
C ALA A 153 -1.64 -11.62 19.10
N GLU A 154 -0.39 -11.71 19.56
CA GLU A 154 0.27 -10.61 20.25
C GLU A 154 0.56 -9.45 19.30
N ILE A 155 0.21 -8.25 19.77
CA ILE A 155 0.32 -6.99 19.03
C ILE A 155 1.79 -6.68 18.67
N GLY A 156 2.75 -7.10 19.51
CA GLY A 156 4.18 -6.83 19.33
C GLY A 156 4.80 -7.46 18.09
N HIS A 157 4.15 -8.47 17.49
CA HIS A 157 4.65 -9.10 16.27
C HIS A 157 4.35 -8.32 15.00
N GLY A 158 3.42 -7.36 15.03
CA GLY A 158 3.18 -6.44 13.92
C GLY A 158 3.91 -5.11 14.11
N ALA A 159 4.52 -4.55 13.07
CA ALA A 159 5.14 -3.22 13.12
C ALA A 159 4.14 -2.08 13.43
N LYS A 160 2.94 -2.13 12.86
CA LYS A 160 2.01 -0.99 12.86
C LYS A 160 1.14 -0.88 14.10
N LEU A 161 0.80 -2.00 14.73
CA LEU A 161 -0.13 -2.00 15.85
C LEU A 161 0.48 -1.42 17.15
N PRO A 162 1.76 -1.66 17.49
CA PRO A 162 2.43 -0.99 18.59
C PRO A 162 2.54 0.53 18.36
N ALA A 163 2.87 0.95 17.13
CA ALA A 163 2.89 2.35 16.74
C ALA A 163 1.51 3.01 16.89
N LEU A 164 0.45 2.32 16.46
CA LEU A 164 -0.92 2.79 16.65
C LEU A 164 -1.29 2.88 18.13
N LYS A 165 -0.92 1.88 18.95
CA LYS A 165 -1.12 1.93 20.41
C LYS A 165 -0.45 3.17 21.01
N GLN A 166 0.80 3.44 20.62
CA GLN A 166 1.54 4.61 21.09
C GLN A 166 0.85 5.93 20.69
N LEU A 167 0.46 6.06 19.42
CA LEU A 167 -0.26 7.24 18.91
C LEU A 167 -1.59 7.48 19.63
N LEU A 168 -2.34 6.40 19.92
CA LEU A 168 -3.58 6.51 20.68
C LEU A 168 -3.31 7.02 22.10
N LEU A 169 -2.32 6.47 22.79
CA LEU A 169 -1.95 6.91 24.14
C LEU A 169 -1.45 8.36 24.18
N GLU A 170 -0.67 8.79 23.18
CA GLU A 170 -0.23 10.18 23.02
C GLU A 170 -1.40 11.14 22.74
N SER A 171 -2.41 10.66 22.02
CA SER A 171 -3.64 11.40 21.74
C SER A 171 -4.62 11.42 22.93
N GLY A 172 -4.24 10.84 24.08
CA GLY A 172 -5.12 10.72 25.26
C GLY A 172 -6.23 9.67 25.10
N ILE A 173 -6.11 8.78 24.12
CA ILE A 173 -7.06 7.70 23.84
C ILE A 173 -6.49 6.39 24.39
N GLY A 174 -7.05 5.90 25.49
CA GLY A 174 -6.69 4.63 26.13
C GLY A 174 -6.08 4.79 27.53
N ASP A 175 -6.29 3.79 28.38
CA ASP A 175 -5.85 3.80 29.77
C ASP A 175 -4.43 3.23 29.92
N LYS A 176 -3.49 4.04 30.45
CA LYS A 176 -2.09 3.63 30.70
C LYS A 176 -1.99 2.54 31.76
N THR A 177 -3.02 2.39 32.60
CA THR A 177 -3.03 1.53 33.79
C THR A 177 -3.01 0.03 33.44
N GLN A 178 -3.45 -0.38 32.24
CA GLN A 178 -3.33 -1.79 31.81
C GLN A 178 -1.92 -2.20 31.39
N THR A 179 -1.01 -1.25 31.11
CA THR A 179 0.38 -1.60 30.76
C THR A 179 1.18 -1.96 32.01
N SER A 180 0.92 -1.30 33.14
CA SER A 180 1.62 -1.53 34.41
C SER A 180 1.30 -2.88 35.05
N LEU A 181 0.09 -3.41 34.84
CA LEU A 181 -0.32 -4.70 35.43
C LEU A 181 0.42 -5.88 34.79
N ASN A 182 0.65 -5.86 33.47
CA ASN A 182 1.39 -6.91 32.79
C ASN A 182 2.89 -6.88 33.10
N ASP A 183 3.49 -5.70 33.23
CA ASP A 183 4.91 -5.56 33.61
C ASP A 183 5.17 -6.01 35.06
N VAL A 184 4.22 -5.77 35.97
CA VAL A 184 4.31 -6.23 37.37
C VAL A 184 4.11 -7.75 37.48
N GLN A 185 3.24 -8.34 36.66
CA GLN A 185 3.05 -9.80 36.64
C GLN A 185 4.27 -10.54 36.08
N GLN A 186 4.91 -10.00 35.04
CA GLN A 186 6.11 -10.59 34.45
C GLN A 186 7.36 -10.42 35.34
N ALA A 187 7.45 -9.32 36.11
CA ALA A 187 8.45 -9.15 37.16
C ALA A 187 8.23 -10.11 38.35
N SER A 188 6.97 -10.48 38.65
CA SER A 188 6.67 -11.45 39.71
C SER A 188 7.02 -12.88 39.31
N GLU A 189 6.73 -13.31 38.08
CA GLU A 189 7.11 -14.65 37.57
C GLU A 189 8.63 -14.83 37.48
N THR A 190 9.35 -13.81 37.04
CA THR A 190 10.83 -13.86 36.98
C THR A 190 11.49 -13.93 38.35
N LEU A 191 10.89 -13.33 39.39
CA LEU A 191 11.35 -13.46 40.78
C LEU A 191 11.06 -14.85 41.37
N TYR A 192 9.92 -15.47 41.03
CA TYR A 192 9.62 -16.84 41.44
C TYR A 192 10.55 -17.86 40.76
N ASP A 193 10.86 -17.70 39.47
CA ASP A 193 11.82 -18.57 38.78
C ASP A 193 13.25 -18.42 39.33
N TYR A 194 13.66 -17.21 39.73
CA TYR A 194 14.98 -16.99 40.34
C TYR A 194 15.09 -17.59 41.76
N LEU A 195 14.00 -17.61 42.52
CA LEU A 195 13.96 -18.20 43.87
C LEU A 195 13.90 -19.73 43.84
N VAL A 196 13.23 -20.33 42.85
CA VAL A 196 13.19 -21.80 42.66
C VAL A 196 14.54 -22.36 42.20
N PHE A 197 15.37 -21.56 41.53
CA PHE A 197 16.72 -21.98 41.14
C PHE A 197 17.77 -21.88 42.26
N TYR A 198 17.47 -21.20 43.37
CA TYR A 198 18.39 -20.95 44.49
C TYR A 198 18.02 -21.66 45.80
N LEU A 199 16.99 -22.50 45.79
CA LEU A 199 16.60 -23.42 46.87
C LEU A 199 16.74 -24.87 46.40
#